data_AF-A0A962Q3Y0-F1
#
_entry.id   AF-A0A962Q3Y0-F1
#
_cell.length_a   1.000
_cell.length_b   1.000
_cell.length_c   1.000
_cell.angle_alpha   90.00
_cell.angle_beta   90.00
_cell.angle_gamma   90.00
#
_symmetry.space_group_name_H-M   'P 1'
#
loop_
_entity.id
_entity.type
_entity.pdbx_description
1 polymer ?
#
loop_
_entity_poly.entity_id
_entity_poly.type
_entity_poly.pdbx_seq_one_letter_code
_entity_poly.pdbx_strand_id
1 'polypeptide(L)' 'RQLLLDLADLGLPAGTEYLDLISPQYYADLVSWGAIGARTTESQTHRELASGLSCPVGFKNATDG' A
#
# COMPACT_ATOMS: atom_id res chain seq x y z
N ARG A 1 2.83 -13.42 -1.83
CA ARG A 1 1.94 -13.60 -0.66
C ARG A 1 2.63 -14.35 0.50
N GLN A 2 3.27 -15.51 0.29
CA GLN A 2 3.86 -16.33 1.37
C GLN A 2 4.68 -15.54 2.39
N LEU A 3 5.62 -14.71 1.94
CA LEU A 3 6.44 -13.87 2.83
C LEU A 3 5.61 -13.03 3.82
N LEU A 4 4.49 -12.44 3.38
CA LEU A 4 3.64 -11.62 4.25
C LEU A 4 2.89 -12.46 5.29
N LEU A 5 2.54 -13.70 4.95
CA LEU A 5 1.98 -14.66 5.91
C LEU A 5 3.02 -15.01 6.97
N ASP A 6 4.25 -15.33 6.55
CA ASP A 6 5.33 -15.69 7.46
C ASP A 6 5.63 -14.54 8.45
N LEU A 7 5.60 -13.29 7.98
CA LEU A 7 5.74 -12.10 8.83
C LEU A 7 4.57 -11.93 9.80
N ALA A 8 3.33 -12.13 9.33
CA ALA A 8 2.14 -12.05 10.16
C ALA A 8 2.13 -13.14 11.25
N ASP A 9 2.57 -14.36 10.95
CA ASP A 9 2.69 -15.46 11.91
C ASP A 9 3.75 -15.18 12.99
N LEU A 10 4.78 -14.40 12.66
CA LEU A 10 5.75 -13.88 13.63
C LEU A 10 5.22 -12.69 14.45
N GLY A 11 4.00 -12.21 14.18
CA GLY A 11 3.42 -11.03 14.81
C GLY A 11 4.08 -9.72 14.38
N LEU A 12 4.79 -9.71 13.24
CA LEU A 12 5.48 -8.54 12.70
C LEU A 12 4.66 -7.87 11.59
N PRO A 13 4.10 -6.66 11.80
CA PRO A 13 3.35 -5.94 10.79
C PRO A 13 4.20 -5.61 9.56
N ALA A 14 3.60 -5.68 8.37
CA ALA A 14 4.24 -5.33 7.12
C ALA A 14 3.63 -4.06 6.50
N GLY A 15 4.49 -3.27 5.84
CA GLY A 15 4.09 -2.13 5.01
C GLY A 15 4.57 -2.32 3.57
N THR A 16 3.83 -1.76 2.61
CA THR A 16 4.18 -1.83 1.19
C THR A 16 3.76 -0.57 0.44
N GLU A 17 4.35 -0.37 -0.75
CA GLU A 17 3.88 0.62 -1.71
C GLU A 17 2.81 0.01 -2.62
N TYR A 18 1.68 0.68 -2.77
CA TYR A 18 0.61 0.30 -3.68
C TYR A 18 0.77 1.01 -5.02
N LEU A 19 1.61 0.43 -5.88
CA LEU A 19 1.95 0.98 -7.19
C LEU A 19 1.00 0.54 -8.31
N ASP A 20 0.51 -0.70 -8.25
CA ASP A 20 -0.42 -1.27 -9.23
C ASP A 20 -1.82 -1.38 -8.62
N LEU A 21 -2.85 -1.23 -9.45
CA LEU A 21 -4.25 -1.17 -9.01
C LEU A 21 -4.86 -2.56 -8.75
N ILE A 22 -4.22 -3.63 -9.21
CA ILE A 22 -4.76 -5.00 -9.17
C ILE A 22 -4.09 -5.81 -8.06
N SER A 23 -2.77 -5.66 -7.92
CA SER A 23 -1.93 -6.29 -6.92
C SER A 23 -2.48 -6.26 -5.47
N PRO A 24 -3.10 -5.17 -4.97
CA PRO A 24 -3.73 -5.14 -3.65
C PRO A 24 -4.71 -6.29 -3.40
N GLN A 25 -5.43 -6.77 -4.42
CA GLN A 25 -6.42 -7.84 -4.28
C GLN A 25 -5.81 -9.17 -3.81
N TYR A 26 -4.49 -9.35 -3.96
CA TYR A 26 -3.80 -10.59 -3.60
C TYR A 26 -3.19 -10.58 -2.20
N TYR A 27 -2.99 -9.41 -1.59
CA TYR A 27 -2.22 -9.33 -0.34
C TYR A 27 -2.59 -8.19 0.60
N ALA A 28 -3.51 -7.29 0.25
CA ALA A 28 -3.83 -6.14 1.10
C ALA A 28 -4.38 -6.54 2.48
N ASP A 29 -4.96 -7.74 2.60
CA ASP A 29 -5.39 -8.33 3.87
C ASP A 29 -4.25 -8.61 4.85
N LEU A 30 -3.00 -8.65 4.37
CA LEU A 30 -1.80 -8.90 5.17
C LEU A 30 -0.93 -7.65 5.37
N VAL A 31 -1.41 -6.48 4.94
CA VAL A 31 -0.66 -5.22 5.01
C VAL A 31 -1.27 -4.33 6.08
N SER A 32 -0.44 -3.88 7.01
CA SER A 32 -0.88 -3.02 8.12
C SER A 32 -0.78 -1.52 7.80
N TRP A 33 0.02 -1.14 6.79
CA TRP A 33 0.18 0.24 6.35
C TRP A 33 0.59 0.32 4.87
N GLY A 34 0.00 1.26 4.11
CA GLY A 34 0.30 1.47 2.69
C GLY A 34 1.03 2.78 2.40
N ALA A 35 1.86 2.80 1.36
CA ALA A 35 2.38 4.03 0.75
C ALA A 35 1.82 4.25 -0.65
N ILE A 36 1.53 5.50 -0.98
CA ILE A 36 1.47 6.00 -2.37
C ILE A 36 2.75 6.78 -2.66
N GLY A 37 3.47 6.36 -3.69
CA GLY A 37 4.76 6.93 -4.07
C GLY A 37 4.67 8.38 -4.55
N ALA A 38 5.80 9.09 -4.50
CA ALA A 38 5.89 10.49 -4.94
C ALA A 38 5.47 10.69 -6.41
N ARG A 39 5.67 9.67 -7.26
CA ARG A 39 5.32 9.70 -8.69
C ARG A 39 3.85 9.35 -8.97
N THR A 40 3.12 8.88 -7.96
CA THR A 40 1.72 8.46 -8.07
C THR A 40 0.80 9.19 -7.09
N THR A 41 1.35 10.04 -6.21
CA THR A 41 0.59 10.83 -5.23
C THR A 41 -0.45 11.77 -5.86
N GLU A 42 -0.18 12.26 -7.07
CA GLU A 42 -1.11 13.09 -7.85
C GLU A 42 -1.98 12.29 -8.83
N SER A 43 -1.77 10.97 -8.93
CA SER A 43 -2.57 10.10 -9.79
C SER A 43 -3.96 9.88 -9.17
N GLN A 44 -5.01 10.27 -9.89
CA GLN A 44 -6.38 10.10 -9.45
C GLN A 44 -6.72 8.64 -9.13
N THR A 45 -6.29 7.69 -9.98
CA THR A 45 -6.56 6.26 -9.77
C THR A 45 -5.92 5.72 -8.50
N HIS A 46 -4.76 6.26 -8.10
CA HIS A 46 -4.11 5.88 -6.83
C HIS A 46 -4.81 6.48 -5.61
N ARG A 47 -5.41 7.68 -5.75
CA ARG A 47 -6.24 8.28 -4.70
C ARG A 47 -7.54 7.50 -4.50
N GLU A 48 -8.17 7.06 -5.60
CA GLU A 48 -9.35 6.19 -5.56
C GLU A 48 -9.00 4.83 -4.96
N LEU A 49 -7.89 4.22 -5.36
CA LEU A 49 -7.38 3.00 -4.72
C LEU A 49 -7.24 3.18 -3.21
N ALA A 50 -6.55 4.24 -2.79
CA ALA A 50 -6.33 4.52 -1.36
C ALA A 50 -7.63 4.68 -0.57
N SER A 51 -8.69 5.21 -1.19
CA SER A 51 -10.00 5.35 -0.53
C SER A 51 -10.68 4.01 -0.20
N GLY A 52 -10.28 2.93 -0.89
CA GLY A 52 -10.81 1.58 -0.70
C GLY A 52 -9.89 0.64 0.09
N LEU A 53 -8.68 1.08 0.49
CA LEU A 53 -7.75 0.23 1.23
C LEU A 53 -8.17 0.11 2.71
N SER A 54 -8.17 -1.12 3.24
CA SER A 54 -8.53 -1.43 4.63
C SER A 54 -7.40 -1.16 5.63
N CYS A 55 -6.41 -0.34 5.28
CA CYS A 55 -5.30 0.04 6.16
C CYS A 55 -4.99 1.54 6.00
N PRO A 56 -4.33 2.20 6.98
CA PRO A 56 -3.87 3.56 6.82
C PRO A 56 -2.89 3.71 5.65
N VAL A 57 -2.98 4.84 4.93
CA VAL A 57 -2.16 5.13 3.75
C VAL A 57 -1.40 6.44 3.92
N GLY A 58 -0.10 6.42 3.68
CA GLY A 58 0.73 7.61 3.57
C GLY A 58 0.95 8.03 2.12
N PHE A 59 0.69 9.30 1.82
CA PHE A 59 1.03 9.92 0.55
C PHE A 59 2.36 10.65 0.67
N LYS A 60 3.35 10.28 -0.15
CA LYS A 60 4.59 11.07 -0.25
C LYS A 60 4.29 12.41 -0.94
N ASN A 61 5.10 13.43 -0.65
CA ASN A 61 5.11 14.66 -1.44
C ASN A 61 5.54 14.38 -2.89
N ALA A 62 5.29 15.32 -3.79
CA ALA A 62 5.64 15.17 -5.20
C ALA A 62 7.17 15.15 -5.38
N THR A 63 7.63 14.73 -6.55
CA THR A 63 9.08 14.57 -6.79
C THR A 63 9.88 15.87 -6.76
N ASP A 64 9.21 17.02 -6.86
CA ASP A 64 9.78 18.37 -6.89
C ASP A 64 9.82 19.07 -5.52
N GLY A 65 9.23 18.49 -4.46
CA GLY A 65 9.27 19.03 -3.10
C GLY A 65 7.89 19.12 -2.48
#